data_AF-A0A848TX63-F1
#
_entry.id   AF-A0A848TX63-F1
#
_cell.length_a   1.000
_cell.length_b   1.000
_cell.length_c   1.000
_cell.angle_alpha   90.00
_cell.angle_beta   90.00
_cell.angle_gamma   90.00
#
_symmetry.space_group_name_H-M   'P 1'
#
loop_
_entity.id
_entity.type
_entity.pdbx_description
1 polymer ?
#
loop_
_entity_poly.entity_id
_entity_poly.type
_entity_poly.pdbx_seq_one_letter_code
_entity_poly.pdbx_strand_id
1 'polypeptide(L)'
;RVTRGSYLQSFFLLPYYDFSTNKEFLEGHLEHDFKGFIMGKIPVLNWLKSNLVISGKFLMIRDNSPYTEFGIALDNLGWSKFRLLRAGFVQNHFEGVTERGFNLGISF
;
A
#
# COMPACT_ATOMS: atom_id res chain seq x y z
N ARG A 1 -12.85 14.99 -2.00
CA ARG A 1 -11.73 14.54 -2.86
C ARG A 1 -11.08 13.33 -2.18
N VAL A 2 -11.66 12.14 -2.29
CA VAL A 2 -11.06 10.88 -1.78
C VAL A 2 -10.08 10.41 -2.85
N THR A 3 -9.07 11.24 -3.08
CA THR A 3 -8.08 11.07 -4.14
C THR A 3 -6.89 10.36 -3.54
N ARG A 4 -6.41 9.32 -4.21
CA ARG A 4 -5.08 8.66 -4.14
C ARG A 4 -4.05 9.15 -3.10
N GLY A 5 -3.89 10.45 -2.89
CA GLY A 5 -3.10 11.05 -1.80
C GLY A 5 -3.39 10.52 -0.40
N SER A 6 -4.65 10.22 -0.02
CA SER A 6 -4.93 9.66 1.31
C SER A 6 -4.39 8.23 1.46
N TYR A 7 -4.53 7.39 0.44
CA TYR A 7 -3.99 6.03 0.46
C TYR A 7 -2.46 5.99 0.39
N LEU A 8 -1.86 6.94 -0.36
CA LEU A 8 -0.41 7.12 -0.44
C LEU A 8 0.20 7.57 0.89
N GLN A 9 -0.48 8.46 1.62
CA GLN A 9 0.02 9.07 2.86
C GLN A 9 -0.35 8.30 4.14
N SER A 10 -1.30 7.36 4.08
CA SER A 10 -1.69 6.59 5.28
C SER A 10 -0.96 5.26 5.36
N PHE A 11 -0.43 4.92 6.52
CA PHE A 11 0.08 3.58 6.79
C PHE A 11 -1.10 2.61 6.98
N PHE A 12 -0.99 1.38 6.49
CA PHE A 12 -2.11 0.43 6.57
C PHE A 12 -2.14 -0.34 7.89
N LEU A 13 -0.96 -0.66 8.41
CA LEU A 13 -0.79 -1.49 9.61
C LEU A 13 -0.04 -0.77 10.73
N LEU A 14 0.33 0.50 10.56
CA LEU A 14 1.07 1.22 11.60
C LEU A 14 0.15 1.50 12.78
N PRO A 15 0.52 1.09 14.01
CA PRO A 15 -0.22 1.46 15.21
C PRO A 15 0.06 2.93 15.56
N TYR A 16 -0.69 3.85 14.95
CA TYR A 16 -0.53 5.30 15.12
C TYR A 16 -0.50 5.77 16.58
N TYR A 17 -1.18 5.07 17.47
CA TYR A 17 -1.19 5.39 18.90
C TYR A 17 0.12 5.06 19.60
N ASP A 18 0.75 3.91 19.26
CA ASP A 18 2.03 3.50 19.84
C ASP A 18 3.19 4.37 19.32
N PHE A 19 3.07 4.89 18.11
CA PHE A 19 4.06 5.79 17.51
C PHE A 19 3.76 7.28 17.75
N SER A 20 2.75 7.62 18.58
CA SER A 20 2.44 9.02 18.90
C SER A 20 3.55 9.60 19.77
N THR A 21 4.37 10.47 19.17
CA THR A 21 5.50 11.11 19.84
C THR A 21 5.54 12.60 19.52
N ASN A 22 6.06 13.40 20.46
CA ASN A 22 6.41 14.81 20.21
C ASN A 22 7.86 14.97 19.73
N LYS A 23 8.55 13.85 19.42
CA LYS A 23 9.94 13.84 18.95
C LYS A 23 10.01 13.97 17.43
N GLU A 24 11.19 14.34 16.94
CA GLU A 24 11.50 14.34 15.51
C GLU A 24 11.30 12.93 14.92
N PHE A 25 10.53 12.88 13.83
CA PHE A 25 10.26 11.67 13.07
C PHE A 25 10.57 11.91 11.59
N LEU A 26 10.89 10.83 10.89
CA LEU A 26 11.11 10.79 9.45
C LEU A 26 10.17 9.74 8.87
N GLU A 27 9.25 10.18 8.02
CA GLU A 27 8.36 9.30 7.25
C GLU A 27 8.75 9.32 5.78
N GLY A 28 8.68 8.16 5.13
CA GLY A 28 8.95 8.02 3.71
C GLY A 28 7.95 7.07 3.06
N HIS A 29 7.36 7.52 1.95
CA HIS A 29 6.30 6.81 1.25
C HIS A 29 6.69 6.68 -0.23
N LEU A 30 6.81 5.45 -0.70
CA LEU A 30 7.11 5.13 -2.09
C LEU A 30 6.02 4.23 -2.64
N GLU A 31 5.42 4.62 -3.76
CA GLU A 31 4.47 3.79 -4.50
C GLU A 31 4.90 3.76 -5.97
N HIS A 32 4.84 2.58 -6.57
CA HIS A 32 5.14 2.37 -7.97
C HIS A 32 3.98 1.64 -8.64
N ASP A 33 3.31 2.33 -9.56
CA ASP A 33 2.23 1.80 -10.39
C ASP A 33 2.80 1.32 -11.73
N PHE A 34 2.70 0.01 -11.99
CA PHE A 34 3.17 -0.59 -13.24
C PHE A 34 2.22 -0.35 -14.42
N LYS A 35 1.08 0.32 -14.23
CA LYS A 35 0.08 0.70 -15.25
C LYS A 35 -0.28 -0.46 -16.21
N GLY A 36 -0.33 -1.67 -15.68
CA GLY A 36 -0.67 -2.88 -16.44
C GLY A 36 0.48 -3.46 -17.29
N PHE A 37 1.70 -2.90 -17.24
CA PHE A 37 2.86 -3.40 -17.98
C PHE A 37 3.24 -4.84 -17.60
N ILE A 38 3.24 -5.14 -16.29
CA ILE A 38 3.48 -6.50 -15.79
C ILE A 38 2.26 -7.39 -16.04
N MET A 39 1.05 -6.85 -15.86
CA MET A 39 -0.19 -7.61 -15.98
C MET A 39 -0.46 -8.09 -17.41
N GLY A 40 -0.04 -7.32 -18.42
CA GLY A 40 -0.13 -7.69 -19.84
C GLY A 40 0.81 -8.84 -20.23
N LYS A 41 1.86 -9.11 -19.43
CA LYS A 41 2.78 -10.24 -19.66
C LYS A 41 2.30 -11.55 -19.05
N ILE A 42 1.40 -11.53 -18.08
CA ILE A 42 0.87 -12.74 -17.44
C ILE A 42 -0.50 -13.06 -18.04
N PRO A 43 -0.62 -14.09 -18.91
CA PRO A 43 -1.84 -14.34 -19.69
C PRO A 43 -3.09 -14.57 -18.83
N VAL A 44 -2.95 -15.12 -17.62
CA VAL A 44 -4.06 -15.37 -16.68
C VAL A 44 -4.57 -14.07 -16.05
N LEU A 45 -3.68 -13.13 -15.72
CA LEU A 45 -4.03 -11.85 -15.08
C LEU A 45 -4.39 -10.75 -16.10
N ASN A 46 -4.02 -10.93 -17.37
CA ASN A 46 -4.34 -10.02 -18.46
C ASN A 46 -5.86 -9.91 -18.72
N TRP A 47 -6.65 -10.94 -18.36
CA TRP A 47 -8.11 -10.89 -18.52
C TRP A 47 -8.76 -9.80 -17.64
N LEU A 48 -8.19 -9.55 -16.46
CA LEU A 48 -8.68 -8.56 -15.51
C LEU A 48 -8.29 -7.12 -15.88
N LYS A 49 -7.26 -6.93 -16.72
CA LYS A 49 -6.68 -5.61 -17.07
C LYS A 49 -6.40 -4.73 -15.83
N SER A 50 -6.03 -5.36 -14.72
CA SER A 50 -5.70 -4.70 -13.46
C SER A 50 -4.30 -4.11 -13.49
N ASN A 51 -4.07 -3.04 -12.73
CA ASN A 51 -2.75 -2.43 -12.56
C ASN A 51 -2.11 -2.98 -11.29
N LEU A 52 -0.91 -3.54 -11.41
CA LEU A 52 -0.11 -3.88 -10.24
C LEU A 52 0.48 -2.60 -9.67
N VAL A 53 0.29 -2.38 -8.38
CA VAL A 53 0.83 -1.25 -7.63
C VAL A 53 1.59 -1.81 -6.44
N ILE A 54 2.86 -1.48 -6.33
CA ILE A 54 3.68 -1.81 -5.16
C ILE A 54 3.88 -0.55 -4.33
N SER A 55 3.92 -0.69 -3.02
CA SER A 55 4.15 0.39 -2.07
C SER A 55 5.16 -0.04 -1.02
N GLY A 56 6.10 0.82 -0.70
CA GLY A 56 7.02 0.67 0.42
C GLY A 56 6.94 1.93 1.26
N LYS A 57 6.69 1.78 2.55
CA LYS A 57 6.63 2.91 3.48
C LYS A 57 7.52 2.60 4.67
N PHE A 58 8.13 3.63 5.21
CA PHE A 58 8.98 3.52 6.38
C PHE A 58 8.76 4.71 7.28
N LEU A 59 8.87 4.47 8.58
CA LEU A 59 8.78 5.48 9.61
C LEU A 59 9.94 5.26 10.58
N MET A 60 10.70 6.32 10.83
CA MET A 60 11.79 6.33 11.79
C MET A 60 11.53 7.42 12.82
N ILE A 61 11.53 7.05 14.09
CA ILE A 61 11.37 7.98 15.20
C ILE A 61 12.67 8.00 15.99
N ARG A 62 13.08 9.19 16.46
CA ARG A 62 14.24 9.32 17.34
C ARG A 62 14.03 8.53 18.64
N ASP A 63 14.97 7.64 18.95
CA ASP A 63 14.95 6.66 20.06
C ASP A 63 13.95 5.50 19.90
N ASN A 64 13.45 5.20 18.70
CA ASN A 64 12.62 4.02 18.47
C ASN A 64 13.14 3.15 17.33
N SER A 65 12.72 1.89 17.30
CA SER A 65 12.97 0.99 16.18
C SER A 65 12.36 1.55 14.88
N PRO A 66 13.02 1.39 13.72
CA PRO A 66 12.46 1.81 12.45
C PRO A 66 11.31 0.87 12.07
N TYR A 67 10.16 1.44 11.73
CA TYR A 67 9.01 0.72 11.19
C TYR A 67 9.09 0.69 9.67
N THR A 68 8.82 -0.47 9.09
CA THR A 68 8.74 -0.62 7.63
C THR A 68 7.49 -1.40 7.25
N GLU A 69 6.78 -0.96 6.21
CA GLU A 69 5.70 -1.71 5.59
C GLU A 69 5.90 -1.83 4.08
N PHE A 70 5.56 -3.01 3.58
CA PHE A 70 5.54 -3.33 2.17
C PHE A 70 4.13 -3.75 1.79
N GLY A 71 3.57 -3.07 0.80
CA GLY A 71 2.24 -3.34 0.26
C GLY A 71 2.31 -3.69 -1.22
N ILE A 72 1.47 -4.62 -1.64
CA ILE A 72 1.25 -4.98 -3.03
C ILE A 72 -0.26 -4.94 -3.27
N ALA A 73 -0.71 -4.10 -4.18
CA ALA A 73 -2.11 -3.91 -4.50
C ALA A 73 -2.37 -4.08 -6.00
N LEU A 74 -3.55 -4.58 -6.31
CA LEU A 74 -4.14 -4.62 -7.64
C LEU A 74 -5.19 -3.51 -7.71
N ASP A 75 -4.93 -2.51 -8.54
CA ASP A 75 -5.87 -1.43 -8.84
C ASP A 75 -6.64 -1.76 -10.14
N ASN A 76 -7.75 -1.04 -10.39
CA ASN A 76 -8.57 -1.19 -11.59
C ASN A 76 -9.21 -2.60 -11.73
N LEU A 77 -9.50 -3.24 -10.59
CA LEU A 77 -10.23 -4.51 -10.56
C LEU A 77 -11.72 -4.26 -10.81
N GLY A 78 -12.32 -5.05 -11.71
CA GLY A 78 -13.76 -5.04 -11.94
C GLY A 78 -14.18 -5.48 -13.34
N TRP A 79 -15.50 -5.51 -13.56
CA TRP A 79 -16.08 -5.99 -14.81
C TRP A 79 -16.38 -4.82 -15.76
N SER A 80 -15.67 -4.77 -16.89
CA SER A 80 -15.90 -3.84 -18.02
C SER A 80 -15.91 -2.33 -17.65
N LYS A 81 -17.04 -1.79 -17.18
CA LYS A 81 -17.24 -0.37 -16.82
C LYS A 81 -17.03 -0.08 -15.33
N PHE A 82 -17.06 -1.09 -14.47
CA PHE A 82 -16.97 -0.93 -13.00
C PHE A 82 -15.59 -1.30 -12.47
N ARG A 83 -14.54 -0.68 -13.03
CA ARG A 83 -13.16 -0.92 -12.58
C ARG A 83 -12.76 0.06 -11.47
N LEU A 84 -13.48 -0.04 -10.36
CA LEU A 84 -13.34 0.89 -9.24
C LEU A 84 -12.72 0.23 -8.02
N LEU A 85 -12.48 -1.08 -8.05
CA LEU A 85 -12.01 -1.81 -6.88
C LEU A 85 -10.49 -1.87 -6.87
N ARG A 86 -9.94 -1.70 -5.68
CA ARG A 86 -8.53 -1.92 -5.36
C ARG A 86 -8.47 -2.97 -4.26
N ALA A 87 -7.72 -4.04 -4.50
CA ALA A 87 -7.48 -5.05 -3.49
C ALA A 87 -5.98 -5.24 -3.35
N GLY A 88 -5.46 -5.24 -2.12
CA GLY A 88 -4.05 -5.44 -1.88
C GLY A 88 -3.78 -6.21 -0.62
N PHE A 89 -2.51 -6.52 -0.48
CA PHE A 89 -1.91 -7.22 0.63
C PHE A 89 -0.79 -6.34 1.15
N VAL A 90 -0.76 -6.16 2.46
CA VAL A 90 0.25 -5.36 3.15
C VAL A 90 0.90 -6.22 4.22
N GLN A 91 2.20 -6.07 4.36
CA GLN A 91 3.00 -6.71 5.37
C GLN A 91 3.88 -5.66 6.03
N ASN A 92 3.85 -5.60 7.36
CA ASN A 92 4.77 -4.77 8.11
C ASN A 92 5.87 -5.63 8.75
N HIS A 93 6.96 -4.97 9.12
CA HIS A 93 7.99 -5.54 9.94
C HIS A 93 8.42 -4.47 10.95
N PHE A 94 8.21 -4.76 12.22
CA PHE A 94 8.54 -3.86 13.32
C PHE A 94 8.92 -4.67 14.57
N GLU A 95 10.11 -4.42 15.11
CA GLU A 95 10.60 -5.04 16.35
C GLU A 95 10.51 -6.58 16.40
N GLY A 96 10.73 -7.23 15.25
CA GLY A 96 10.65 -8.69 15.12
C GLY A 96 9.22 -9.24 14.99
N VAL A 97 8.22 -8.38 15.09
CA VAL A 97 6.81 -8.70 14.79
C VAL A 97 6.56 -8.45 13.31
N THR A 98 5.95 -9.44 12.66
CA THR A 98 5.53 -9.36 11.27
C THR A 98 4.04 -9.53 11.20
N GLU A 99 3.32 -8.46 10.89
CA GLU A 99 1.88 -8.49 10.69
C GLU A 99 1.55 -8.43 9.21
N ARG A 100 0.42 -9.03 8.88
CA ARG A 100 -0.07 -9.15 7.51
C ARG A 100 -1.53 -8.73 7.49
N GLY A 101 -1.86 -7.87 6.55
CA GLY A 101 -3.20 -7.34 6.37
C GLY A 101 -3.62 -7.41 4.92
N PHE A 102 -4.93 -7.43 4.72
CA PHE A 102 -5.52 -7.20 3.41
C PHE A 102 -6.11 -5.79 3.39
N ASN A 103 -5.90 -5.07 2.30
CA ASN A 103 -6.49 -3.77 2.09
C ASN A 103 -7.50 -3.85 0.95
N LEU A 104 -8.70 -3.34 1.18
CA LEU A 104 -9.71 -3.17 0.15
C LEU A 104 -10.02 -1.68 0.05
N GLY A 105 -9.97 -1.15 -1.17
CA GLY A 105 -10.17 0.26 -1.45
C GLY A 105 -10.99 0.46 -2.71
N ILE A 106 -11.44 1.69 -2.89
CA ILE A 106 -12.15 2.13 -4.10
C ILE A 106 -11.29 3.20 -4.77
N SER A 107 -11.01 3.03 -6.05
CA SER A 107 -10.18 3.91 -6.89
C SER A 107 -11.06 4.40 -8.05
N PHE A 108 -11.31 5.71 -8.13
CA PHE A 108 -12.15 6.33 -9.17
C PHE A 108 -11.48 7.58 -9.76
#